data_AF-I0CEJ9-F1
#
_entry.id   AF-I0CEJ9-F1
#
_cell.length_a   1.000
_cell.length_b   1.000
_cell.length_c   1.000
_cell.angle_alpha   90.00
_cell.angle_beta   90.00
_cell.angle_gamma   90.00
#
_symmetry.space_group_name_H-M   'P 1'
#
loop_
_entity.id
_entity.type
_entity.pdbx_description
1 polymer ?
#
loop_
_entity_poly.entity_id
_entity_poly.type
_entity_poly.pdbx_seq_one_letter_code
_entity_poly.pdbx_strand_id
1 'polypeptide(L)' 'MPKPDDPRWEWIHVPDVSNWDQWIKGECNHLAPAAVHAQPTGELVAWLCPDCDTQLPAHERPSA' A
#
# COMPACT_ATOMS: atom_id res chain seq x y z
N MET A 1 5.78 -20.48 8.99
CA MET A 1 5.39 -19.34 9.86
C MET A 1 3.96 -18.98 9.53
N PRO A 2 3.11 -18.55 10.49
CA PRO A 2 1.77 -18.10 10.15
C PRO A 2 1.82 -16.89 9.21
N LYS A 3 0.78 -16.73 8.38
CA LYS A 3 0.62 -15.54 7.53
C LYS A 3 0.71 -14.28 8.41
N PRO A 4 1.51 -13.28 8.04
CA PRO A 4 1.49 -11.99 8.74
C PRO A 4 0.10 -11.33 8.64
N ASP A 5 -0.30 -10.67 9.71
CA ASP A 5 -1.61 -10.02 9.87
C ASP A 5 -1.59 -8.52 9.55
N ASP A 6 -0.50 -8.02 8.94
CA ASP A 6 -0.38 -6.62 8.54
C ASP A 6 -1.22 -6.34 7.27
N PRO A 7 -2.34 -5.61 7.37
CA PRO A 7 -3.26 -5.41 6.25
C PRO A 7 -2.73 -4.39 5.24
N ARG A 8 -1.62 -3.70 5.52
CA ARG A 8 -1.03 -2.71 4.60
C ARG A 8 -0.43 -3.35 3.35
N TRP A 9 -0.23 -4.67 3.38
CA TRP A 9 0.44 -5.42 2.31
C TRP A 9 -0.41 -6.58 1.86
N GLU A 10 -0.41 -6.82 0.55
CA GLU A 10 -0.78 -8.11 0.02
C GLU A 10 0.29 -9.13 0.43
N TRP A 11 -0.10 -10.20 1.12
CA TRP A 11 0.81 -11.29 1.48
C TRP A 11 0.62 -12.45 0.52
N ILE A 12 1.65 -12.72 -0.27
CA ILE A 12 1.67 -13.77 -1.28
C ILE A 12 2.24 -15.04 -0.64
N HIS A 13 1.50 -16.14 -0.75
CA HIS A 13 1.98 -17.44 -0.30
C HIS A 13 2.98 -17.99 -1.33
N VAL A 14 4.16 -18.41 -0.88
CA VAL A 14 5.17 -19.03 -1.75
C VAL A 14 5.11 -20.54 -1.55
N PRO A 15 4.56 -21.31 -2.51
CA PRO A 15 4.57 -22.76 -2.41
C PRO A 15 5.97 -23.33 -2.66
N ASP A 16 6.38 -24.24 -1.79
CA ASP A 16 7.41 -25.26 -2.01
C ASP A 16 8.84 -24.81 -2.35
N VAL A 17 9.47 -24.12 -1.39
CA VAL A 17 10.92 -24.29 -1.20
C VAL A 17 11.15 -24.87 0.20
N SER A 18 11.16 -26.20 0.30
CA SER A 18 11.64 -26.98 1.46
C SER A 18 10.65 -27.33 2.60
N ASN A 19 9.33 -27.41 2.37
CA ASN A 19 8.31 -27.74 3.40
C ASN A 19 8.10 -26.68 4.51
N TRP A 20 8.44 -25.41 4.26
CA TRP A 20 8.17 -24.32 5.19
C TRP A 20 7.08 -23.40 4.62
N ASP A 21 6.02 -23.13 5.39
CA ASP A 21 5.07 -22.07 5.07
C ASP A 21 5.80 -20.72 5.05
N GLN A 22 5.95 -20.15 3.86
CA GLN A 22 6.60 -18.87 3.61
C GLN A 22 5.62 -17.90 2.94
N TRP A 23 5.65 -16.67 3.43
CA TRP A 23 4.87 -15.55 2.91
C TRP A 23 5.83 -14.43 2.57
N ILE A 24 5.68 -13.86 1.39
CA ILE A 24 6.43 -12.68 0.97
C ILE A 24 5.51 -11.47 0.90
N LYS A 25 6.11 -10.32 1.14
CA LYS A 25 5.47 -9.01 1.04
C LYS A 25 5.26 -8.69 -0.44
N GLY A 26 4.00 -8.62 -0.87
CA GLY A 26 3.57 -8.21 -2.20
C GLY A 26 3.31 -6.71 -2.29
N GLU A 27 2.25 -6.32 -3.00
CA GLU A 27 1.90 -4.92 -3.24
C GLU A 27 1.36 -4.22 -1.98
N CYS A 28 1.45 -2.88 -1.97
CA CYS A 28 0.84 -2.08 -0.91
C CYS A 28 -0.65 -1.92 -1.18
N ASN A 29 -1.48 -2.07 -0.15
CA ASN A 29 -2.93 -1.87 -0.26
C ASN A 29 -3.34 -0.40 -0.19
N HIS A 30 -2.39 0.53 0.05
CA HIS A 30 -2.62 1.97 0.12
C HIS A 30 -3.86 2.38 0.96
N LEU A 31 -3.99 1.81 2.17
CA LEU A 31 -5.20 1.96 3.00
C LEU A 31 -5.40 3.38 3.55
N ALA A 32 -4.32 4.15 3.75
CA ALA A 32 -4.38 5.47 4.35
C ALA A 32 -3.37 6.46 3.72
N PRO A 33 -3.49 6.78 2.43
CA PRO A 33 -2.59 7.74 1.80
C PRO A 33 -2.99 9.17 2.18
N ALA A 34 -2.00 10.04 2.32
CA ALA A 34 -2.16 11.43 2.72
C ALA A 34 -2.42 12.32 1.50
N ALA A 35 -3.40 13.23 1.60
CA ALA A 35 -3.69 14.20 0.55
C ALA A 35 -2.55 15.22 0.38
N VAL A 36 -2.13 15.45 -0.87
CA VAL A 36 -1.13 16.46 -1.23
C VAL A 36 -1.84 17.59 -1.96
N HIS A 37 -1.74 18.80 -1.41
CA HIS A 37 -2.38 20.00 -1.97
C HIS A 37 -1.34 20.95 -2.55
N ALA A 38 -1.63 21.52 -3.73
CA ALA A 38 -0.86 22.60 -4.31
C ALA A 38 -1.01 23.89 -3.50
N GLN A 39 0.06 24.66 -3.39
CA GLN A 39 0.02 26.01 -2.82
C GLN A 39 0.26 27.05 -3.93
N PRO A 40 -0.42 28.21 -3.88
CA PRO A 40 -1.34 28.68 -2.84
C PRO A 40 -2.81 28.23 -3.06
N THR A 41 -3.11 27.50 -4.13
CA THR A 41 -4.49 27.23 -4.57
C THR A 41 -5.29 26.30 -3.64
N GLY A 42 -4.60 25.45 -2.88
CA GLY A 42 -5.23 24.42 -2.04
C GLY A 42 -5.81 23.25 -2.84
N GLU A 43 -5.51 23.16 -4.14
CA GLU A 43 -6.03 22.10 -5.01
C GLU A 43 -5.38 20.76 -4.69
N LEU A 44 -6.17 19.68 -4.58
CA LEU A 44 -5.67 18.33 -4.41
C LEU A 44 -4.97 17.89 -5.72
N VAL A 45 -3.67 17.61 -5.65
CA VAL A 45 -2.86 17.23 -6.81
C VAL A 45 -2.41 15.78 -6.79
N ALA A 46 -2.40 15.14 -5.61
CA ALA A 46 -2.07 13.72 -5.47
C ALA A 46 -2.46 13.18 -4.09
N TRP A 47 -2.36 11.86 -3.95
CA TRP A 47 -2.30 11.19 -2.65
C TRP A 47 -0.92 10.54 -2.47
N LEU A 48 -0.32 10.64 -1.29
CA LEU A 48 0.98 10.04 -0.98
C LEU A 48 0.78 8.89 0.00
N CYS A 49 1.13 7.67 -0.39
CA CYS A 49 1.10 6.54 0.53
C CYS A 49 2.34 6.54 1.44
N PRO A 50 2.20 6.70 2.77
CA PRO A 50 3.35 6.74 3.67
C PRO A 50 4.02 5.38 3.85
N ASP A 51 3.34 4.27 3.52
CA ASP A 51 3.86 2.92 3.72
C ASP A 51 4.82 2.45 2.63
N CYS A 52 4.64 2.94 1.40
CA CYS A 52 5.46 2.57 0.24
C CYS A 52 5.99 3.77 -0.55
N ASP A 53 5.82 4.99 -0.02
CA ASP A 53 6.27 6.26 -0.60
C ASP A 53 5.82 6.49 -2.05
N THR A 54 4.67 5.92 -2.41
CA THR A 54 4.11 6.00 -3.76
C THR A 54 3.12 7.13 -3.87
N GLN A 55 3.24 7.92 -4.95
CA GLN A 55 2.30 8.96 -5.30
C GLN A 55 1.19 8.38 -6.18
N LEU A 56 -0.05 8.52 -5.72
CA LEU A 56 -1.27 8.10 -6.41
C LEU A 56 -1.96 9.33 -7.07
N PRO A 57 -2.61 9.15 -8.22
CA PRO A 57 -3.41 10.18 -8.88
C PRO A 57 -4.47 10.83 -7.98
N ALA A 58 -4.66 12.15 -8.07
CA ALA A 58 -5.66 12.87 -7.28
C ALA A 58 -7.10 12.38 -7.45
N HIS A 59 -7.44 11.88 -8.65
CA HIS A 59 -8.79 11.44 -9.00
C HIS A 59 -9.14 10.05 -8.45
N GLU A 60 -8.13 9.25 -8.08
CA GLU A 60 -8.37 7.99 -7.40
C GLU A 60 -8.66 8.33 -5.94
N ARG A 61 -9.94 8.24 -5.54
CA ARG A 61 -10.27 8.21 -4.12
C ARG A 61 -9.71 6.89 -3.58
N PRO A 62 -8.73 6.91 -2.66
CA PRO A 62 -8.28 5.69 -2.02
C PRO A 62 -9.48 5.05 -1.35
N SER A 63 -9.78 3.80 -1.69
CA SER A 63 -10.85 3.05 -1.04
C SER A 63 -10.34 2.73 0.36
N ALA A 64 -10.94 3.37 1.37
CA ALA A 64 -10.69 3.11 2.79
C ALA A 64 -11.16 1.72 3.19
#